data_AF-K0W0L0-F1
#
_entry.id   AF-K0W0L0-F1
#
_cell.length_a   1.000
_cell.length_b   1.000
_cell.length_c   1.000
_cell.angle_alpha   90.00
_cell.angle_beta   90.00
_cell.angle_gamma   90.00
#
_symmetry.space_group_name_H-M   'P 1'
#
loop_
_entity.id
_entity.type
_entity.pdbx_description
1 polymer ?
#
loop_
_entity_poly.entity_id
_entity_poly.type
_entity_poly.pdbx_seq_one_letter_code
_entity_poly.pdbx_strand_id
1 'polypeptide(L)'
;ALAEPIDTVSAFECILRGSAAIFSAPEHPKGCMISTAVLNCASENDAVADHVATLRSQSLDAFAARIERGIREGDIRAGTNARALARFLGAIVQGMSVQARDGASVEELLDIAALAIAEVARHRA
;
A
#
# COMPACT_ATOMS: atom_id res chain seq x y z
N ALA A 1 0.10 -11.13 -5.42
CA ALA A 1 1.40 -10.45 -5.38
C ALA A 1 2.26 -10.77 -4.15
N LEU A 2 1.87 -10.42 -2.90
CA LEU A 2 2.76 -10.55 -1.72
C LEU A 2 3.21 -11.98 -1.38
N ALA A 3 2.41 -13.00 -1.70
CA ALA A 3 2.76 -14.39 -1.45
C ALA A 3 3.40 -15.08 -2.68
N GLU A 4 3.35 -14.44 -3.85
CA GLU A 4 3.79 -15.04 -5.11
C GLU A 4 5.31 -15.19 -5.16
N PRO A 5 5.83 -16.17 -5.92
CA PRO A 5 7.27 -16.40 -6.08
C PRO A 5 7.88 -15.42 -7.10
N ILE A 6 7.62 -14.13 -6.93
CA ILE A 6 8.20 -13.02 -7.71
C ILE A 6 9.04 -12.15 -6.79
N ASP A 7 9.98 -11.37 -7.31
CA ASP A 7 10.83 -10.51 -6.48
C ASP A 7 10.05 -9.39 -5.78
N THR A 8 10.64 -8.83 -4.71
CA THR A 8 9.96 -7.89 -3.80
C THR A 8 9.47 -6.65 -4.51
N VAL A 9 10.28 -6.11 -5.42
CA VAL A 9 9.93 -4.88 -6.14
C VAL A 9 8.81 -5.15 -7.14
N SER A 10 8.86 -6.26 -7.88
CA SER A 10 7.76 -6.68 -8.76
C SER A 10 6.45 -6.93 -7.99
N ALA A 11 6.54 -7.48 -6.78
CA ALA A 11 5.36 -7.67 -5.93
C ALA A 11 4.71 -6.33 -5.55
N PHE A 12 5.49 -5.32 -5.17
CA PHE A 12 4.96 -3.99 -4.87
C PHE A 12 4.53 -3.20 -6.11
N GLU A 13 5.18 -3.41 -7.26
CA GLU A 13 4.71 -2.85 -8.53
C GLU A 13 3.31 -3.37 -8.88
N CYS A 14 3.09 -4.68 -8.77
CA CYS A 14 1.76 -5.28 -8.98
C CYS A 14 0.71 -4.67 -8.03
N ILE A 15 1.05 -4.50 -6.75
CA ILE A 15 0.14 -3.90 -5.76
C ILE A 15 -0.17 -2.45 -6.09
N LEU A 16 0.84 -1.63 -6.39
CA LEU A 16 0.68 -0.19 -6.60
C LEU A 16 -0.08 0.09 -7.91
N ARG A 17 0.28 -0.57 -9.01
CA ARG A 17 -0.45 -0.45 -10.29
C ARG A 17 -1.86 -1.02 -10.18
N GLY A 18 -2.03 -2.15 -9.50
CA GLY A 18 -3.35 -2.73 -9.24
C GLY A 18 -4.21 -1.80 -8.38
N SER A 19 -3.62 -1.14 -7.38
CA SER A 19 -4.31 -0.13 -6.56
C SER A 19 -4.74 1.07 -7.39
N ALA A 20 -3.89 1.59 -8.29
CA ALA A 20 -4.27 2.68 -9.18
C ALA A 20 -5.52 2.31 -10.01
N ALA A 21 -5.49 1.15 -10.68
CA ALA A 21 -6.60 0.67 -11.49
C ALA A 21 -7.89 0.44 -10.68
N ILE A 22 -7.77 -0.24 -9.53
CA ILE A 22 -8.91 -0.57 -8.67
C ILE A 22 -9.43 0.66 -7.92
N PHE A 23 -8.64 1.70 -7.63
CA PHE A 23 -9.19 2.85 -6.92
C PHE A 23 -9.93 3.81 -7.84
N SER A 24 -9.55 3.86 -9.11
CA SER A 24 -10.14 4.73 -10.13
C SER A 24 -11.18 4.06 -11.02
N ALA A 25 -11.45 2.75 -10.89
CA ALA A 25 -12.39 2.05 -11.78
C ALA A 25 -13.84 2.59 -11.61
N PRO A 26 -14.62 2.73 -12.71
CA PRO A 26 -15.99 3.23 -12.64
C PRO A 26 -17.01 2.22 -12.07
N GLU A 27 -16.65 0.94 -11.98
CA GLU A 27 -17.56 -0.16 -11.60
C GLU A 27 -17.84 -0.23 -10.09
N HIS A 28 -17.11 0.50 -9.26
CA HIS A 28 -17.26 0.51 -7.80
C HIS A 28 -16.98 1.91 -7.22
N PRO A 29 -17.33 2.18 -5.94
CA PRO A 29 -16.92 3.40 -5.26
C PRO A 29 -15.40 3.61 -5.36
N LYS A 30 -14.97 4.87 -5.50
CA LYS A 30 -13.55 5.20 -5.62
C LYS A 30 -12.80 4.91 -4.32
N GLY A 31 -11.55 4.47 -4.44
CA GLY A 31 -10.67 4.16 -3.31
C GLY A 31 -10.98 2.84 -2.59
N CYS A 32 -10.15 2.52 -1.59
CA CYS A 32 -10.31 1.39 -0.68
C CYS A 32 -11.07 1.83 0.58
N MET A 33 -12.13 1.09 0.92
CA MET A 33 -12.91 1.30 2.14
C MET A 33 -12.02 1.30 3.40
N ILE A 34 -11.03 0.40 3.51
CA ILE A 34 -10.14 0.33 4.69
C ILE A 34 -9.20 1.53 4.79
N SER A 35 -8.68 2.00 3.65
CA SER A 35 -7.77 3.14 3.58
C SER A 35 -8.46 4.47 3.88
N THR A 36 -9.73 4.59 3.51
CA THR A 36 -10.53 5.82 3.62
C THR A 36 -11.60 5.75 4.70
N ALA A 37 -11.63 4.66 5.47
CA ALA A 37 -12.50 4.54 6.62
C ALA A 37 -12.14 5.56 7.70
N VAL A 38 -13.09 5.76 8.60
CA VAL A 38 -12.98 6.63 9.77
C VAL A 38 -11.58 6.55 10.40
N LEU A 39 -10.92 7.71 10.45
CA LEU A 39 -9.67 7.91 11.16
C LEU A 39 -9.94 8.42 12.58
N ASN A 40 -10.94 9.28 12.73
CA ASN A 40 -11.50 9.78 13.99
C ASN A 40 -13.01 9.93 13.80
N CYS A 41 -13.79 9.64 14.84
CA CYS A 41 -15.25 9.75 14.84
C CYS A 41 -15.75 10.22 16.21
N ALA A 42 -17.06 10.47 16.29
CA ALA A 42 -17.74 10.54 17.58
C ALA A 42 -17.52 9.24 18.37
N SER A 43 -17.42 9.33 19.70
CA SER A 43 -17.09 8.23 20.61
C SER A 43 -17.97 6.97 20.43
N GLU A 44 -19.20 7.17 19.98
CA GLU A 44 -20.17 6.12 19.68
C GLU A 44 -19.70 5.17 18.57
N ASN A 45 -18.71 5.57 17.77
CA ASN A 45 -18.17 4.81 16.66
C ASN A 45 -16.71 4.34 16.88
N ASP A 46 -16.15 4.47 18.09
CA ASP A 46 -14.75 4.11 18.38
C ASP A 46 -14.43 2.66 18.01
N ALA A 47 -15.36 1.74 18.27
CA ALA A 47 -15.19 0.33 17.91
C ALA A 47 -14.99 0.12 16.39
N VAL A 48 -15.63 0.95 15.55
CA VAL A 48 -15.45 0.90 14.09
C VAL A 48 -14.08 1.47 13.72
N ALA A 49 -13.67 2.59 14.30
CA ALA A 49 -12.36 3.20 14.09
C ALA A 49 -11.21 2.24 14.45
N ASP A 50 -11.31 1.56 15.59
CA ASP A 50 -10.35 0.56 16.06
C ASP A 50 -10.28 -0.66 15.13
N HIS A 51 -11.43 -1.12 14.65
CA HIS A 51 -11.49 -2.23 13.72
C HIS A 51 -10.75 -1.91 12.41
N VAL A 52 -11.03 -0.76 11.81
CA VAL A 52 -10.35 -0.37 10.55
C VAL A 52 -8.87 -0.03 10.76
N ALA A 53 -8.49 0.49 11.93
CA ALA A 53 -7.09 0.69 12.30
C ALA A 53 -6.33 -0.65 12.42
N THR A 54 -6.99 -1.69 12.94
CA THR A 54 -6.44 -3.04 13.00
C THR A 54 -6.22 -3.59 11.59
N LEU A 55 -7.18 -3.43 10.68
CA LEU A 55 -7.05 -3.87 9.29
C LEU A 55 -5.90 -3.16 8.55
N ARG A 56 -5.76 -1.84 8.73
CA ARG A 56 -4.61 -1.09 8.20
C ARG A 56 -3.28 -1.62 8.76
N SER A 57 -3.23 -1.95 10.05
CA SER A 57 -2.04 -2.50 10.69
C SER A 57 -1.67 -3.89 10.14
N GLN A 58 -2.66 -4.75 9.90
CA GLN A 58 -2.45 -6.06 9.28
C GLN A 58 -1.91 -5.95 7.85
N SER A 59 -2.35 -4.96 7.06
CA SER A 59 -1.75 -4.69 5.74
C SER A 59 -0.28 -4.28 5.86
N LEU A 60 0.07 -3.45 6.85
CA LEU A 60 1.47 -3.06 7.09
C LEU A 60 2.33 -4.25 7.51
N ASP A 61 1.79 -5.17 8.30
CA ASP A 61 2.50 -6.40 8.68
C ASP A 61 2.73 -7.31 7.47
N ALA A 62 1.75 -7.43 6.57
CA ALA A 62 1.93 -8.19 5.32
C ALA A 62 2.99 -7.56 4.41
N PHE A 63 3.05 -6.23 4.31
CA PHE A 63 4.08 -5.52 3.56
C PHE A 63 5.47 -5.74 4.18
N ALA A 64 5.60 -5.59 5.50
CA ALA A 64 6.85 -5.82 6.21
C ALA A 64 7.34 -7.26 6.03
N ALA A 65 6.45 -8.25 6.15
CA ALA A 65 6.77 -9.66 5.97
C ALA A 65 7.29 -9.96 4.56
N ARG A 66 6.71 -9.35 3.51
CA ARG A 66 7.23 -9.47 2.13
C ARG A 66 8.64 -8.89 2.01
N ILE A 67 8.90 -7.72 2.59
CA ILE A 67 10.22 -7.07 2.50
C ILE A 67 11.27 -7.86 3.27
N GLU A 68 10.93 -8.36 4.46
CA GLU A 68 11.80 -9.24 5.25
C GLU A 68 12.10 -10.55 4.53
N ARG A 69 11.11 -11.12 3.83
CA ARG A 69 11.32 -12.27 2.95
C ARG A 69 12.33 -11.92 1.85
N GLY A 70 12.19 -10.76 1.21
CA GLY A 70 13.12 -10.29 0.20
C GLY A 70 14.56 -10.13 0.68
N ILE A 71 14.72 -9.63 1.91
CA ILE A 71 16.03 -9.57 2.58
C ILE A 71 16.62 -10.97 2.75
N ARG A 72 15.81 -11.95 3.19
CA ARG A 72 16.27 -13.34 3.36
C ARG A 72 16.60 -14.03 2.03
N GLU A 73 15.83 -13.74 0.98
CA GLU A 73 16.02 -14.29 -0.37
C GLU A 73 17.11 -13.57 -1.16
N GLY A 74 17.58 -12.43 -0.66
CA GLY A 74 18.65 -11.64 -1.27
C GLY A 74 18.20 -10.76 -2.44
N ASP A 75 16.90 -10.49 -2.61
CA ASP A 75 16.39 -9.56 -3.62
C ASP A 75 16.25 -8.11 -3.09
N ILE A 76 16.37 -7.93 -1.77
CA ILE A 76 16.41 -6.64 -1.08
C ILE A 76 17.68 -6.53 -0.24
N ARG A 77 18.32 -5.37 -0.26
CA ARG A 77 19.53 -5.08 0.53
C ARG A 77 19.32 -5.35 2.03
N ALA A 78 20.27 -6.03 2.66
CA ALA A 78 20.19 -6.45 4.06
C ALA A 78 20.03 -5.29 5.06
N GLY A 79 20.52 -4.10 4.73
CA GLY A 79 20.36 -2.88 5.56
C GLY A 79 19.00 -2.18 5.40
N THR A 80 18.04 -2.74 4.66
CA THR A 80 16.70 -2.15 4.53
C THR A 80 15.93 -2.26 5.83
N ASN A 81 15.42 -1.13 6.32
CA ASN A 81 14.42 -1.13 7.39
C ASN A 81 13.05 -1.53 6.81
N ALA A 82 12.70 -2.82 6.90
CA ALA A 82 11.46 -3.37 6.36
C ALA A 82 10.20 -2.68 6.90
N ARG A 83 10.18 -2.37 8.20
CA ARG A 83 9.03 -1.72 8.84
C ARG A 83 8.82 -0.28 8.35
N ALA A 84 9.91 0.47 8.16
CA ALA A 84 9.84 1.83 7.63
C ALA A 84 9.36 1.84 6.17
N LEU A 85 9.91 0.95 5.33
CA LEU A 85 9.50 0.85 3.94
C LEU A 85 8.05 0.37 3.80
N ALA A 86 7.60 -0.56 4.64
CA ALA A 86 6.20 -0.97 4.70
C ALA A 86 5.26 0.19 5.07
N ARG A 87 5.64 1.05 6.03
CA ARG A 87 4.87 2.26 6.39
C ARG A 87 4.83 3.29 5.27
N PHE A 88 5.93 3.50 4.57
CA PHE A 88 5.96 4.34 3.37
C PHE A 88 4.96 3.84 2.33
N LEU A 89 5.01 2.55 1.99
CA LEU A 89 4.10 1.95 1.01
C LEU A 89 2.65 1.99 1.45
N GLY A 90 2.37 1.72 2.73
CA GLY A 90 1.03 1.85 3.29
C GLY A 90 0.49 3.28 3.20
N ALA A 91 1.32 4.29 3.46
CA ALA A 91 0.95 5.69 3.31
C ALA A 91 0.65 6.06 1.86
N ILE A 92 1.45 5.57 0.90
CA ILE A 92 1.20 5.78 -0.54
C ILE A 92 -0.14 5.17 -0.96
N VAL A 93 -0.40 3.89 -0.62
CA VAL A 93 -1.66 3.23 -0.97
C VAL A 93 -2.86 3.94 -0.32
N GLN A 94 -2.73 4.40 0.92
CA GLN A 94 -3.78 5.18 1.57
C GLN A 94 -4.00 6.54 0.90
N GLY A 95 -2.93 7.26 0.55
CA GLY A 95 -3.00 8.53 -0.18
C GLY A 95 -3.63 8.39 -1.56
N MET A 96 -3.25 7.36 -2.33
CA MET A 96 -3.87 7.04 -3.62
C MET A 96 -5.36 6.79 -3.47
N SER A 97 -5.76 6.07 -2.43
CA SER A 97 -7.17 5.81 -2.13
C SER A 97 -7.96 7.09 -1.82
N VAL A 98 -7.37 8.04 -1.12
CA VAL A 98 -8.01 9.34 -0.82
C VAL A 98 -8.12 10.17 -2.10
N GLN A 99 -7.04 10.32 -2.85
CA GLN A 99 -7.03 11.12 -4.08
C GLN A 99 -7.99 10.57 -5.13
N ALA A 100 -8.12 9.25 -5.25
CA ALA A 100 -9.13 8.64 -6.12
C ALA A 100 -10.56 9.06 -5.76
N ARG A 101 -10.87 9.18 -4.46
CA ARG A 101 -12.18 9.68 -3.97
C ARG A 101 -12.38 11.16 -4.28
N ASP A 102 -11.30 11.93 -4.24
CA ASP A 102 -11.31 13.35 -4.59
C ASP A 102 -11.33 13.61 -6.10
N GLY A 103 -11.25 12.56 -6.93
CA GLY A 103 -11.44 12.62 -8.38
C GLY A 103 -10.17 12.45 -9.22
N ALA A 104 -9.06 12.04 -8.62
CA ALA A 104 -7.83 11.76 -9.38
C ALA A 104 -8.05 10.66 -10.44
N SER A 105 -7.48 10.87 -11.62
CA SER A 105 -7.57 9.94 -12.74
C SER A 105 -6.70 8.69 -12.52
N VAL A 106 -6.92 7.64 -13.32
CA VAL A 106 -6.07 6.43 -13.26
C VAL A 106 -4.62 6.76 -13.61
N GLU A 107 -4.40 7.68 -14.55
CA GLU A 107 -3.08 8.15 -14.97
C GLU A 107 -2.35 8.86 -13.82
N GLU A 108 -3.04 9.77 -13.12
CA GLU A 108 -2.46 10.48 -11.96
C GLU A 108 -2.08 9.50 -10.83
N LEU A 109 -2.90 8.48 -10.58
CA LEU A 109 -2.58 7.44 -9.61
C LEU A 109 -1.44 6.53 -10.07
N LEU A 110 -1.34 6.24 -11.37
CA LEU A 110 -0.23 5.48 -11.94
C LEU A 110 1.09 6.25 -11.84
N ASP A 111 1.07 7.58 -11.94
CA ASP A 111 2.25 8.43 -11.73
C ASP A 111 2.75 8.35 -10.28
N ILE A 112 1.82 8.41 -9.30
CA ILE A 112 2.14 8.19 -7.88
C ILE A 112 2.74 6.79 -7.68
N ALA A 113 2.14 5.76 -8.27
CA ALA A 113 2.63 4.40 -8.22
C ALA A 113 4.06 4.29 -8.78
N ALA A 114 4.34 4.92 -9.92
CA ALA A 114 5.66 4.90 -10.55
C ALA A 114 6.75 5.51 -9.65
N LEU A 115 6.47 6.64 -9.00
CA LEU A 115 7.38 7.26 -8.04
C LEU A 115 7.67 6.34 -6.84
N ALA A 116 6.63 5.70 -6.30
CA ALA A 116 6.80 4.77 -5.19
C ALA A 116 7.56 3.50 -5.60
N ILE A 117 7.33 2.97 -6.80
CA ILE A 117 8.09 1.83 -7.35
C ILE A 117 9.56 2.19 -7.49
N ALA A 118 9.87 3.39 -8.00
CA ALA A 118 11.24 3.87 -8.12
C ALA A 118 11.94 3.95 -6.76
N GLU A 119 11.24 4.38 -5.71
CA GLU A 119 11.80 4.38 -4.35
C GLU A 119 12.07 2.95 -3.84
N VAL A 120 11.11 2.02 -3.99
CA VAL A 120 11.33 0.61 -3.61
C VAL A 120 12.49 -0.01 -4.39
N ALA A 121 12.65 0.33 -5.67
CA ALA A 121 13.74 -0.17 -6.51
C ALA A 121 15.13 0.21 -5.99
N ARG A 122 15.27 1.32 -5.25
CA ARG A 122 16.52 1.72 -4.57
C ARG A 122 16.93 0.76 -3.44
N HIS A 123 16.05 -0.18 -3.08
CA HIS A 123 16.31 -1.20 -2.08
C HIS A 123 16.67 -2.57 -2.66
N ARG A 124 16.70 -2.74 -4.00
CA ARG A 124 17.20 -3.97 -4.62
C ARG A 124 18.64 -4.25 -4.16
N ALA A 125 18.96 -5.53 -3.94
CA ALA A 125 20.31 -6.00 -3.61
C ALA A 125 21.21 -6.05 -4.85
#